data_AF-A0A538UBN2-F1
#
_entry.id   AF-A0A538UBN2-F1
#
_cell.length_a   1.000
_cell.length_b   1.000
_cell.length_c   1.000
_cell.angle_alpha   90.00
_cell.angle_beta   90.00
_cell.angle_gamma   90.00
#
_symmetry.space_group_name_H-M   'P 1'
#
loop_
_entity.id
_entity.type
_entity.pdbx_description
1 polymer ?
#
loop_
_entity_poly.entity_id
_entity_poly.type
_entity_poly.pdbx_seq_one_letter_code
_entity_poly.pdbx_strand_id
1 'polypeptide(L)'
;MKDWFLSPTGWYALGFAGQILFGSRFFVQWIVSERRGRVVIPGLFWYLSLVGGIALLLYAIHRKDPVFAIGQGAGLLIYVRNLALMRRETPS
;
A
#
# COMPACT_ATOMS: atom_id res chain seq x y z
N MET A 1 -7.29 35.87 -10.28
CA MET A 1 -6.66 34.75 -9.56
C MET A 1 -6.98 33.47 -10.35
N LYS A 2 -6.83 33.48 -11.68
CA LYS A 2 -5.66 32.98 -12.45
C LYS A 2 -5.36 31.50 -12.16
N ASP A 3 -6.23 30.61 -12.62
CA ASP A 3 -6.00 29.45 -13.51
C ASP A 3 -4.66 28.67 -13.47
N TRP A 4 -4.03 28.52 -12.30
CA TRP A 4 -2.78 27.76 -12.15
C TRP A 4 -2.95 26.25 -11.87
N PHE A 5 -4.15 25.76 -11.55
CA PHE A 5 -4.39 24.41 -10.99
C PHE A 5 -5.58 23.64 -11.61
N LEU A 6 -6.15 24.14 -12.71
CA LEU A 6 -7.42 23.68 -13.29
C LEU A 6 -7.27 22.53 -14.30
N SER A 7 -6.45 21.51 -14.02
CA SER A 7 -6.67 20.19 -14.63
C SER A 7 -6.74 19.12 -13.55
N PRO A 8 -7.73 18.19 -13.62
CA PRO A 8 -7.74 16.97 -12.82
C PRO A 8 -6.38 16.24 -12.86
N THR A 9 -5.67 16.34 -13.97
CA THR A 9 -4.40 15.67 -14.26
C THR A 9 -3.27 16.03 -13.31
N GLY A 10 -3.13 17.31 -12.92
CA GLY A 10 -2.06 17.73 -12.00
C GLY A 10 -2.21 17.12 -10.60
N TRP A 11 -3.46 17.08 -10.10
CA TRP A 11 -3.78 16.44 -8.83
C TRP A 11 -3.65 14.92 -8.88
N TYR A 12 -4.01 14.29 -10.01
CA TYR A 12 -3.74 12.87 -10.20
C TYR A 12 -2.24 12.56 -10.20
N ALA A 13 -1.41 13.37 -10.87
CA ALA A 13 0.04 13.20 -10.86
C ALA A 13 0.63 13.32 -9.45
N LEU A 14 0.23 14.34 -8.69
CA LEU A 14 0.63 14.50 -7.29
C LEU A 14 0.16 13.32 -6.43
N GLY A 15 -1.08 12.87 -6.63
CA GLY A 15 -1.65 11.73 -5.94
C GLY A 15 -0.89 10.43 -6.22
N PHE A 16 -0.60 10.12 -7.48
CA PHE A 16 0.20 8.95 -7.84
C PHE A 16 1.65 9.04 -7.35
N ALA A 17 2.27 10.22 -7.41
CA ALA A 17 3.60 10.44 -6.83
C ALA A 17 3.57 10.18 -5.31
N GLY A 18 2.53 10.65 -4.63
CA GLY A 18 2.28 10.35 -3.22
C GLY A 18 2.11 8.85 -2.96
N GLN A 19 1.34 8.15 -3.79
CA GLN A 19 1.18 6.69 -3.69
C GLN A 19 2.48 5.92 -3.88
N ILE A 20 3.31 6.33 -4.85
CA ILE A 20 4.63 5.71 -5.10
C ILE A 20 5.56 5.95 -3.90
N LEU A 21 5.66 7.20 -3.43
CA LEU A 21 6.52 7.55 -2.30
C LEU A 21 6.06 6.84 -1.03
N PHE A 22 4.76 6.85 -0.74
CA PHE A 22 4.21 6.16 0.42
C PHE A 22 4.30 4.63 0.29
N GLY A 23 4.17 4.08 -0.91
CA GLY A 23 4.35 2.65 -1.19
C GLY A 23 5.80 2.19 -1.05
N SER A 24 6.78 3.07 -1.34
CA SER A 24 8.21 2.76 -1.26
C SER A 24 8.65 2.26 0.12
N ARG A 25 7.96 2.66 1.20
CA ARG A 25 8.22 2.18 2.57
C ARG A 25 8.13 0.65 2.68
N PHE A 26 7.26 0.02 1.89
CA PHE A 26 7.15 -1.44 1.84
C PHE A 26 8.32 -2.07 1.08
N PHE A 27 8.80 -1.41 0.02
CA PHE A 27 9.98 -1.88 -0.72
C PHE A 27 11.25 -1.81 0.16
N VAL A 28 11.41 -0.71 0.91
CA VAL A 28 12.49 -0.58 1.90
C VAL A 28 12.38 -1.67 2.98
N GLN A 29 11.18 -1.88 3.53
CA GLN A 29 10.94 -2.96 4.50
C GLN A 29 11.26 -4.34 3.92
N TRP A 30 10.91 -4.59 2.66
CA TRP A 30 11.25 -5.83 1.97
C TRP A 30 12.77 -6.01 1.96
N ILE A 31 13.53 -5.05 1.44
CA ILE A 31 15.01 -5.12 1.38
C ILE A 31 15.59 -5.39 2.77
N VAL A 32 15.09 -4.71 3.81
CA VAL A 32 15.55 -4.92 5.19
C VAL A 32 15.23 -6.33 5.69
N SER A 33 14.09 -6.90 5.32
CA SER A 33 13.69 -8.25 5.75
C SER A 33 14.52 -9.32 5.07
N GLU A 34 14.81 -9.17 3.77
CA GLU A 34 15.71 -10.07 3.03
C GLU A 34 17.12 -10.04 3.62
N ARG A 35 17.65 -8.84 3.92
CA ARG A 35 18.96 -8.70 4.59
C ARG A 35 19.02 -9.33 5.98
N ARG A 36 17.88 -9.45 6.67
CA ARG A 36 17.79 -10.04 8.02
C ARG A 36 17.31 -11.49 8.01
N GLY A 37 16.93 -12.04 6.85
CA GLY A 37 16.39 -13.39 6.69
C GLY A 37 15.08 -13.66 7.45
N ARG A 38 14.33 -12.62 7.82
CA ARG A 38 13.04 -12.76 8.55
C ARG A 38 12.15 -11.54 8.37
N VAL A 39 10.83 -11.74 8.45
CA VAL A 39 9.88 -10.62 8.50
C VAL A 39 10.04 -9.85 9.81
N VAL A 40 10.48 -8.58 9.72
CA VAL A 40 10.76 -7.74 10.90
C VAL A 40 9.50 -7.12 11.51
N ILE A 41 8.44 -6.96 10.71
CA ILE A 41 7.22 -6.25 11.10
C ILE A 41 6.21 -7.22 11.74
N PRO A 42 5.54 -6.87 12.85
CA PRO A 42 4.60 -7.75 13.54
C PRO A 42 3.44 -8.22 12.66
N GLY A 43 2.99 -9.47 12.85
CA GLY A 43 1.88 -10.04 12.07
C GLY A 43 0.58 -9.25 12.15
N LEU A 44 0.29 -8.70 13.34
CA LEU A 44 -0.90 -7.87 13.57
C LEU A 44 -0.93 -6.63 12.67
N PHE A 45 0.22 -6.01 12.38
CA PHE A 45 0.31 -4.87 11.47
C PHE A 45 -0.19 -5.25 10.07
N TRP A 46 0.18 -6.43 9.57
CA TRP A 46 -0.23 -6.89 8.25
C TRP A 46 -1.71 -7.27 8.20
N TYR A 47 -2.25 -7.89 9.25
CA TYR A 47 -3.70 -8.17 9.33
C TYR A 47 -4.53 -6.88 9.36
N LEU A 48 -4.14 -5.90 10.18
CA LEU A 48 -4.80 -4.60 10.23
C LEU A 48 -4.69 -3.85 8.89
N SER A 49 -3.52 -3.91 8.25
CA SER A 49 -3.31 -3.32 6.92
C SER A 49 -4.17 -3.98 5.86
N LEU A 50 -4.35 -5.31 5.91
CA LEU A 50 -5.20 -6.04 4.98
C LEU A 50 -6.67 -5.65 5.14
N VAL A 51 -7.22 -5.72 6.35
CA VAL A 51 -8.63 -5.41 6.60
C VAL A 51 -8.93 -3.93 6.32
N GLY A 52 -8.08 -3.03 6.83
CA GLY A 52 -8.20 -1.59 6.56
C GLY A 52 -8.03 -1.25 5.09
N GLY A 53 -7.07 -1.89 4.40
CA GLY A 53 -6.85 -1.71 2.97
C GLY A 53 -8.04 -2.15 2.12
N ILE A 54 -8.69 -3.27 2.47
CA ILE A 54 -9.91 -3.73 1.77
C ILE A 54 -11.04 -2.72 1.97
N ALA A 55 -11.27 -2.28 3.21
CA ALA A 55 -12.30 -1.28 3.50
C ALA A 55 -12.07 0.03 2.72
N LEU A 56 -10.82 0.51 2.68
CA LEU A 56 -10.44 1.72 1.96
C LEU A 56 -10.48 1.55 0.44
N LEU A 57 -10.17 0.37 -0.09
CA LEU A 57 -10.29 0.07 -1.51
C LEU A 57 -11.77 0.08 -1.94
N LEU A 58 -12.64 -0.57 -1.18
CA LEU A 58 -14.09 -0.54 -1.43
C LEU A 58 -14.63 0.90 -1.40
N TYR A 59 -14.18 1.69 -0.42
CA TYR A 59 -14.49 3.11 -0.35
C TYR A 59 -13.97 3.90 -1.57
N ALA A 60 -12.73 3.66 -2.00
CA ALA A 60 -12.13 4.32 -3.17
C ALA A 60 -12.91 4.04 -4.45
N ILE A 61 -13.29 2.77 -4.66
CA ILE A 61 -14.11 2.33 -5.80
C ILE A 61 -15.47 3.02 -5.74
N HIS A 62 -16.13 3.06 -4.58
CA HIS A 62 -17.39 3.77 -4.40
C HIS A 62 -17.27 5.27 -4.72
N ARG A 63 -16.16 5.91 -4.33
CA ARG A 63 -15.85 7.31 -4.62
C ARG A 63 -15.34 7.56 -6.04
N LYS A 64 -15.11 6.51 -6.83
CA LYS A 64 -14.49 6.59 -8.16
C LYS A 64 -13.14 7.32 -8.13
N ASP A 65 -12.34 7.10 -7.08
CA ASP A 65 -11.00 7.66 -6.93
C ASP A 65 -9.94 6.66 -7.41
N PRO A 66 -9.40 6.83 -8.64
CA PRO A 66 -8.45 5.88 -9.21
C PRO A 66 -7.09 5.89 -8.49
N VAL A 67 -6.66 7.04 -7.95
CA VAL A 67 -5.36 7.15 -7.25
C VAL A 67 -5.41 6.34 -5.97
N PHE A 68 -6.49 6.51 -5.19
CA PHE A 68 -6.63 5.79 -3.94
C PHE A 68 -6.89 4.30 -4.16
N ALA A 69 -7.69 3.95 -5.19
CA ALA A 69 -7.96 2.56 -5.53
C ALA A 69 -6.70 1.80 -5.97
N ILE A 70 -5.88 2.37 -6.86
CA ILE A 70 -4.63 1.74 -7.31
C ILE A 70 -3.65 1.60 -6.15
N GLY A 71 -3.50 2.64 -5.33
CA GLY A 71 -2.64 2.61 -4.15
C GLY A 71 -3.01 1.51 -3.17
N GLN A 72 -4.29 1.42 -2.80
CA GLN A 72 -4.76 0.40 -1.87
C GLN A 72 -4.71 -1.00 -2.48
N GLY A 73 -5.07 -1.14 -3.76
CA GLY A 73 -4.95 -2.42 -4.49
C GLY A 73 -3.52 -2.95 -4.50
N ALA A 74 -2.54 -2.12 -4.82
CA ALA A 74 -1.13 -2.48 -4.76
C ALA A 74 -0.69 -2.84 -3.33
N GLY A 75 -1.16 -2.09 -2.33
CA GLY A 75 -0.92 -2.37 -0.91
C GLY A 75 -1.43 -3.75 -0.49
N LEU A 76 -2.64 -4.15 -0.91
CA LEU A 76 -3.22 -5.46 -0.58
C LEU A 76 -2.34 -6.62 -1.03
N LEU A 77 -1.75 -6.56 -2.22
CA LEU A 77 -0.84 -7.59 -2.71
C LEU A 77 0.37 -7.76 -1.80
N ILE A 78 0.93 -6.64 -1.31
CA ILE A 78 2.05 -6.64 -0.38
C ILE A 78 1.64 -7.24 0.97
N TYR A 79 0.44 -6.91 1.47
CA TYR A 79 -0.03 -7.40 2.78
C TYR A 79 -0.27 -8.91 2.74
N VAL A 80 -0.91 -9.41 1.69
CA VAL A 80 -1.13 -10.85 1.48
C VAL A 80 0.19 -11.59 1.34
N ARG A 81 1.14 -11.08 0.53
CA ARG A 81 2.46 -11.70 0.36
C ARG A 81 3.22 -11.80 1.68
N ASN A 82 3.24 -10.74 2.48
CA ASN A 82 3.94 -10.76 3.77
C ASN A 82 3.27 -11.71 4.78
N LEU A 83 1.93 -11.75 4.85
CA LEU A 83 1.23 -12.72 5.70
C LEU A 83 1.51 -14.17 5.27
N ALA A 84 1.57 -14.44 3.97
CA ALA A 84 1.89 -15.77 3.45
C ALA A 84 3.32 -16.20 3.81
N LEU A 85 4.29 -15.29 3.76
CA LEU A 85 5.67 -15.57 4.17
C LEU A 85 5.79 -15.80 5.68
N MET A 86 5.14 -14.99 6.50
CA MET A 86 5.14 -15.17 7.96
C MET A 86 4.59 -16.54 8.39
N ARG A 87 3.55 -17.03 7.69
CA ARG A 87 3.01 -18.37 7.94
C ARG A 87 3.98 -19.50 7.57
N ARG A 88 4.88 -19.27 6.61
CA ARG A 88 5.92 -20.25 6.24
C ARG A 88 7.11 -20.23 7.20
N GLU A 89 7.42 -19.08 7.79
CA GLU A 89 8.52 -18.91 8.75
C GLU A 89 8.20 -19.48 10.14
N THR A 90 6.92 -19.67 10.49
CA THR A 90 6.53 -20.28 11.77
C THR A 90 6.41 -21.80 11.57
N PRO A 91 7.33 -22.63 12.10
CA PRO A 91 7.12 -24.08 12.11
C PRO A 91 5.94 -24.37 13.04
N SER A 92 4.94 -25.08 12.51
CA SER A 92 3.81 -25.60 13.27
C SER A 92 4.26 -26.56 14.37
#